data_AF-A0A971SVN6-F1
#
_entry.id   AF-A0A971SVN6-F1
#
_cell.length_a   1.000
_cell.length_b   1.000
_cell.length_c   1.000
_cell.angle_alpha   90.00
_cell.angle_beta   90.00
_cell.angle_gamma   90.00
#
_symmetry.space_group_name_H-M   'P 1'
#
loop_
_entity.id
_entity.type
_entity.pdbx_description
1 polymer ?
#
loop_
_entity_poly.entity_id
_entity_poly.type
_entity_poly.pdbx_seq_one_letter_code
_entity_poly.pdbx_strand_id
1 'polypeptide(L)'
;MKKKSILLTSIVLALCALLLSPMRAKAQEPDTKVFYVDTTQDLVDNMPNGICSVGQPTDGPCSLRAAVQSAYQVMEENNNKNLHIQLPSGTYVLTQNDPSSGEDSYYGDLDFKDLPAEPENNKRTVTIEGVGDEPSVINANGIDRVLEIGKYYNIILKNLVITGGKVVANYNAAGEGGGILKHGDSTLELDKVRITDNEIVCNNCISSSGGGIDSAGKLTIKNSEIDHNTARVGSAISHWDYDDPLFIYRSSIHSNYMDEGR
;
A
#
# COMPACT_ATOMS: atom_id res chain seq x y z
N MET A 1 8.08 18.40 70.97
CA MET A 1 8.42 17.17 70.22
C MET A 1 7.56 16.90 68.97
N LYS A 2 6.43 17.60 68.71
CA LYS A 2 5.55 17.32 67.54
C LYS A 2 5.96 17.95 66.19
N LYS A 3 6.73 19.06 66.16
CA LYS A 3 7.08 19.77 64.91
C LYS A 3 8.20 19.12 64.07
N LYS A 4 9.11 18.36 64.68
CA LYS A 4 10.19 17.65 63.95
C LYS A 4 9.70 16.41 63.20
N SER A 5 8.63 15.77 63.67
CA SER A 5 8.05 14.59 63.03
C SER A 5 7.39 14.94 61.69
N ILE A 6 6.59 16.01 61.65
CA ILE A 6 5.87 16.46 60.44
C ILE A 6 6.82 16.90 59.32
N LEU A 7 7.95 17.54 59.66
CA LEU A 7 8.92 18.00 58.68
C LEU A 7 9.67 16.83 58.01
N LEU A 8 9.96 15.75 58.76
CA LEU A 8 10.57 14.55 58.20
C LEU A 8 9.62 13.79 57.27
N THR A 9 8.33 13.68 57.62
CA THR A 9 7.35 13.01 56.76
C THR A 9 7.13 13.74 55.44
N SER A 10 7.12 15.08 55.45
CA SER A 10 6.96 15.89 54.23
C SER A 10 8.17 15.80 53.29
N ILE A 11 9.39 15.67 53.82
CA ILE A 11 10.61 15.53 53.00
C ILE A 11 10.67 14.13 52.36
N VAL A 12 10.24 13.08 53.07
CA VAL A 12 10.19 11.71 52.54
C VAL A 12 9.14 11.57 51.43
N LEU A 13 7.95 12.18 51.57
CA LEU A 13 6.94 12.18 50.51
C LEU A 13 7.36 12.98 49.26
N ALA A 14 8.06 14.11 49.44
CA ALA A 14 8.59 14.89 48.33
C ALA A 14 9.71 14.16 47.57
N LEU A 15 10.57 13.40 48.27
CA LEU A 15 11.61 12.57 47.62
C LEU A 15 11.02 11.34 46.89
N CYS A 16 9.96 10.72 47.41
CA CYS A 16 9.29 9.62 46.69
C CYS A 16 8.62 10.08 45.38
N ALA A 17 8.09 11.30 45.33
CA ALA A 17 7.50 11.86 44.12
C ALA A 17 8.54 12.25 43.04
N LEU A 18 9.79 12.55 43.44
CA LEU A 18 10.89 12.87 42.52
C LEU A 18 11.59 11.62 41.93
N LEU A 19 11.41 10.45 42.54
CA LEU A 19 11.93 9.16 42.04
C LEU A 19 10.97 8.44 41.08
N LEU A 20 9.71 8.85 41.03
CA LEU A 20 8.75 8.41 40.02
C LEU A 20 8.83 9.35 38.82
N SER A 21 9.94 9.30 38.09
CA SER A 21 9.92 9.78 36.70
C SER A 21 8.82 9.00 35.97
N PRO A 22 7.82 9.63 35.34
CA PRO A 22 6.89 8.89 34.51
C PRO A 22 7.71 8.23 33.42
N MET A 23 7.89 6.90 33.51
CA MET A 23 8.40 6.13 32.40
C MET A 23 7.47 6.45 31.23
N ARG A 24 8.01 7.03 30.15
CA ARG A 24 7.29 7.06 28.89
C ARG A 24 6.93 5.61 28.59
N ALA A 25 5.65 5.27 28.65
CA ALA A 25 5.16 4.04 28.07
C ALA A 25 5.55 4.11 26.59
N LYS A 26 6.53 3.32 26.18
CA LYS A 26 6.73 3.04 24.76
C LYS A 26 5.50 2.23 24.37
N ALA A 27 4.60 2.80 23.59
CA ALA A 27 3.58 2.00 22.93
C ALA A 27 4.31 0.90 22.16
N GLN A 28 4.02 -0.35 22.48
CA GLN A 28 4.59 -1.48 21.75
C GLN A 28 3.99 -1.42 20.34
N GLU A 29 4.85 -1.47 19.32
CA GLU A 29 4.34 -1.49 17.95
C GLU A 29 3.44 -2.72 17.75
N PRO A 30 2.39 -2.59 16.91
CA PRO A 30 1.54 -3.70 16.51
C PRO A 30 2.35 -4.94 16.14
N ASP A 31 1.86 -6.12 16.53
CA ASP A 31 2.47 -7.39 16.09
C ASP A 31 2.47 -7.47 14.56
N THR A 32 3.48 -8.07 13.93
CA THR A 32 3.59 -8.08 12.46
C THR A 32 3.47 -9.50 11.95
N LYS A 33 2.37 -9.80 11.25
CA LYS A 33 2.25 -11.03 10.47
C LYS A 33 3.11 -10.90 9.22
N VAL A 34 3.81 -11.97 8.86
CA VAL A 34 4.65 -11.99 7.65
C VAL A 34 4.11 -13.03 6.68
N PHE A 35 3.90 -12.62 5.43
CA PHE A 35 3.71 -13.52 4.31
C PHE A 35 5.01 -13.59 3.51
N TYR A 36 5.53 -14.80 3.34
CA TYR A 36 6.68 -15.07 2.50
C TYR A 36 6.17 -15.57 1.16
N VAL A 37 6.21 -14.71 0.14
CA VAL A 37 5.82 -15.11 -1.21
C VAL A 37 6.89 -16.05 -1.74
N ASP A 38 6.50 -17.24 -2.18
CA ASP A 38 7.40 -18.32 -2.59
C ASP A 38 7.23 -18.73 -4.06
N THR A 39 6.30 -18.09 -4.77
CA THR A 39 6.09 -18.27 -6.20
C THR A 39 5.86 -16.94 -6.91
N THR A 40 6.40 -16.80 -8.12
CA THR A 40 6.14 -15.65 -9.01
C THR A 40 4.89 -15.84 -9.86
N GLN A 41 4.26 -17.02 -9.81
CA GLN A 41 3.03 -17.28 -10.54
C GLN A 41 1.91 -16.42 -9.97
N ASP A 42 1.15 -15.77 -10.85
CA ASP A 42 -0.03 -15.02 -10.47
C ASP A 42 -1.20 -15.98 -10.23
N LEU A 43 -1.33 -16.43 -8.98
CA LEU A 43 -2.32 -17.42 -8.54
C LEU A 43 -3.27 -16.82 -7.52
N VAL A 44 -4.51 -17.27 -7.55
CA VAL A 44 -5.59 -16.82 -6.67
C VAL A 44 -5.69 -17.67 -5.41
N ASP A 45 -5.92 -17.03 -4.26
CA ASP A 45 -6.41 -17.68 -3.05
C ASP A 45 -7.95 -17.73 -3.07
N ASN A 46 -8.52 -18.91 -3.35
CA ASN A 46 -9.96 -19.13 -3.38
C ASN A 46 -10.58 -19.32 -1.97
N MET A 47 -9.77 -19.32 -0.91
CA MET A 47 -10.19 -19.49 0.47
C MET A 47 -9.49 -18.48 1.39
N PRO A 48 -9.59 -17.16 1.10
CA PRO A 48 -8.86 -16.14 1.83
C PRO A 48 -9.30 -16.13 3.29
N ASN A 49 -8.43 -16.65 4.16
CA ASN A 49 -8.66 -16.87 5.59
C ASN A 49 -7.57 -16.20 6.44
N GLY A 50 -6.91 -15.18 5.86
CA GLY A 50 -5.77 -14.50 6.46
C GLY A 50 -4.46 -15.29 6.40
N ILE A 51 -4.40 -16.41 5.69
CA ILE A 51 -3.17 -17.16 5.42
C ILE A 51 -2.93 -17.13 3.91
N CYS A 52 -1.73 -16.74 3.49
CA CYS A 52 -1.37 -16.78 2.09
C CYS A 52 -1.16 -18.24 1.65
N SER A 53 -2.14 -18.83 0.97
CA SER A 53 -2.12 -20.24 0.59
C SER A 53 -3.02 -20.49 -0.63
N VAL A 54 -2.42 -20.79 -1.78
CA VAL A 54 -3.15 -21.05 -3.01
C VAL A 54 -3.66 -22.50 -3.03
N GLY A 55 -4.94 -22.67 -3.38
CA GLY A 55 -5.56 -23.96 -3.67
C GLY A 55 -5.80 -24.87 -2.45
N GLN A 56 -5.38 -24.47 -1.25
CA GLN A 56 -5.56 -25.18 0.02
C GLN A 56 -5.79 -24.17 1.15
N PRO A 57 -6.51 -24.51 2.24
CA PRO A 57 -6.72 -23.58 3.36
C PRO A 57 -5.44 -23.15 4.08
N THR A 58 -4.40 -24.00 4.07
CA THR A 58 -3.06 -23.75 4.61
C THR A 58 -2.03 -24.48 3.76
N ASP A 59 -0.76 -24.09 3.88
CA ASP A 59 0.42 -24.77 3.31
C ASP A 59 0.46 -24.91 1.78
N GLY A 60 -0.46 -24.25 1.07
CA GLY A 60 -0.34 -24.01 -0.37
C GLY A 60 0.75 -22.99 -0.68
N PRO A 61 1.16 -22.86 -1.96
CA PRO A 61 2.11 -21.84 -2.34
C PRO A 61 1.53 -20.45 -2.09
N CYS A 62 2.39 -19.51 -1.73
CA CYS A 62 2.02 -18.11 -1.50
C CYS A 62 2.44 -17.29 -2.72
N SER A 63 1.47 -16.94 -3.58
CA SER A 63 1.66 -15.94 -4.64
C SER A 63 1.48 -14.52 -4.10
N LEU A 64 1.94 -13.51 -4.86
CA LEU A 64 1.68 -12.11 -4.52
C LEU A 64 0.17 -11.79 -4.52
N ARG A 65 -0.59 -12.27 -5.50
CA ARG A 65 -2.05 -12.06 -5.53
C ARG A 65 -2.75 -12.69 -4.33
N ALA A 66 -2.42 -13.94 -3.99
CA ALA A 66 -2.92 -14.57 -2.77
C ALA A 66 -2.58 -13.74 -1.52
N ALA A 67 -1.32 -13.28 -1.40
CA ALA A 67 -0.89 -12.47 -0.26
C ALA A 67 -1.69 -11.17 -0.09
N VAL A 68 -1.99 -10.49 -1.21
CA VAL A 68 -2.83 -9.28 -1.23
C VAL A 68 -4.30 -9.62 -0.91
N GLN A 69 -4.85 -10.68 -1.49
CA GLN A 69 -6.22 -11.14 -1.22
C GLN A 69 -6.42 -11.50 0.26
N SER A 70 -5.50 -12.26 0.86
CA SER A 70 -5.59 -12.62 2.28
C SER A 70 -5.31 -11.43 3.22
N ALA A 71 -4.78 -10.30 2.71
CA ALA A 71 -4.50 -9.13 3.52
C ALA A 71 -5.77 -8.54 4.15
N TYR A 72 -6.92 -8.62 3.46
CA TYR A 72 -8.19 -8.17 4.01
C TYR A 72 -8.50 -8.85 5.34
N GLN A 73 -8.44 -10.19 5.43
CA GLN A 73 -8.75 -10.90 6.68
C GLN A 73 -7.74 -10.61 7.78
N VAL A 74 -6.43 -10.55 7.44
CA VAL A 74 -5.40 -10.20 8.44
C VAL A 74 -5.67 -8.82 9.04
N MET A 75 -6.04 -7.87 8.18
CA MET A 75 -6.32 -6.51 8.59
C MET A 75 -7.65 -6.46 9.35
N GLU A 76 -8.75 -7.02 8.83
CA GLU A 76 -10.12 -6.95 9.36
C GLU A 76 -10.25 -7.49 10.78
N GLU A 77 -9.58 -8.60 11.12
CA GLU A 77 -9.63 -9.26 12.42
C GLU A 77 -9.33 -8.35 13.63
N ASN A 78 -8.88 -7.11 13.40
CA ASN A 78 -8.68 -6.04 14.39
C ASN A 78 -7.83 -6.48 15.59
N ASN A 79 -6.85 -7.34 15.32
CA ASN A 79 -5.91 -7.86 16.31
C ASN A 79 -4.73 -6.90 16.57
N ASN A 80 -4.83 -5.63 16.17
CA ASN A 80 -3.73 -4.66 16.18
C ASN A 80 -2.45 -5.27 15.57
N LYS A 81 -2.58 -5.81 14.35
CA LYS A 81 -1.48 -6.43 13.60
C LYS A 81 -1.17 -5.64 12.34
N ASN A 82 0.12 -5.49 12.06
CA ASN A 82 0.61 -5.13 10.74
C ASN A 82 0.77 -6.39 9.88
N LEU A 83 0.81 -6.21 8.57
CA LEU A 83 1.19 -7.25 7.62
C LEU A 83 2.44 -6.83 6.86
N HIS A 84 3.36 -7.77 6.71
CA HIS A 84 4.54 -7.62 5.86
C HIS A 84 4.55 -8.73 4.81
N ILE A 85 4.35 -8.34 3.55
CA ILE A 85 4.46 -9.21 2.37
C ILE A 85 5.89 -9.09 1.84
N GLN A 86 6.65 -10.17 1.93
CA GLN A 86 8.03 -10.24 1.48
C GLN A 86 8.12 -10.90 0.10
N LEU A 87 8.71 -10.17 -0.85
CA LEU A 87 8.93 -10.61 -2.22
C LEU A 87 10.42 -10.94 -2.42
N PRO A 88 10.77 -12.22 -2.62
CA PRO A 88 12.06 -12.57 -3.19
C PRO A 88 12.30 -11.85 -4.53
N SER A 89 13.56 -11.61 -4.86
CA SER A 89 13.90 -11.00 -6.15
C SER A 89 13.34 -11.82 -7.31
N GLY A 90 12.62 -11.15 -8.21
CA GLY A 90 11.94 -11.77 -9.33
C GLY A 90 10.98 -10.82 -10.01
N THR A 91 10.35 -11.31 -11.08
CA THR A 91 9.27 -10.60 -11.79
C THR A 91 7.96 -11.34 -11.57
N TYR A 92 7.02 -10.65 -10.93
CA TYR A 92 5.66 -11.07 -10.65
C TYR A 92 4.76 -10.50 -11.75
N VAL A 93 4.59 -11.27 -12.81
CA VAL A 93 3.76 -10.88 -13.96
C VAL A 93 2.32 -11.26 -13.67
N LEU A 94 1.41 -10.28 -13.66
CA LEU A 94 -0.03 -10.53 -13.53
C LEU A 94 -0.56 -11.17 -14.81
N THR A 95 -1.36 -12.22 -14.65
CA THR A 95 -1.89 -13.04 -15.76
C THR A 95 -3.37 -13.38 -15.62
N GLN A 96 -3.98 -13.14 -14.46
CA GLN A 96 -5.42 -13.32 -14.28
C GLN A 96 -6.18 -12.23 -15.03
N ASN A 97 -6.75 -12.54 -16.20
CA ASN A 97 -7.41 -11.56 -17.08
C ASN A 97 -8.86 -11.95 -17.46
N ASP A 98 -9.46 -12.89 -16.72
CA ASP A 98 -10.81 -13.38 -16.97
C ASP A 98 -11.81 -12.72 -16.01
N PRO A 99 -12.54 -11.67 -16.42
CA PRO A 99 -13.51 -11.00 -15.57
C PRO A 99 -14.73 -11.88 -15.24
N SER A 100 -14.89 -13.05 -15.89
CA SER A 100 -15.99 -13.97 -15.59
C SER A 100 -15.84 -14.68 -14.24
N SER A 101 -14.69 -14.56 -13.58
CA SER A 101 -14.49 -15.04 -12.20
C SER A 101 -15.27 -14.24 -11.15
N GLY A 102 -15.85 -13.10 -11.52
CA GLY A 102 -16.87 -12.38 -10.74
C GLY A 102 -16.32 -11.22 -9.92
N GLU A 103 -15.47 -11.49 -8.92
CA GLU A 103 -14.91 -10.44 -8.05
C GLU A 103 -13.62 -9.86 -8.64
N ASP A 104 -13.51 -8.52 -8.67
CA ASP A 104 -12.39 -7.77 -9.25
C ASP A 104 -11.03 -8.25 -8.75
N SER A 105 -10.92 -8.45 -7.43
CA SER A 105 -9.70 -8.96 -6.76
C SER A 105 -9.14 -10.30 -7.27
N TYR A 106 -9.86 -11.03 -8.12
CA TYR A 106 -9.45 -12.32 -8.68
C TYR A 106 -8.80 -12.19 -10.06
N TYR A 107 -8.92 -11.06 -10.73
CA TYR A 107 -8.34 -10.78 -12.04
C TYR A 107 -7.77 -9.35 -12.09
N GLY A 108 -7.23 -8.95 -13.23
CA GLY A 108 -6.71 -7.59 -13.44
C GLY A 108 -5.55 -7.27 -12.51
N ASP A 109 -5.67 -6.13 -11.83
CA ASP A 109 -4.67 -5.59 -10.92
C ASP A 109 -4.69 -6.31 -9.55
N LEU A 110 -3.93 -5.79 -8.58
CA LEU A 110 -3.91 -6.30 -7.22
C LEU A 110 -4.79 -5.41 -6.33
N ASP A 111 -5.86 -5.96 -5.79
CA ASP A 111 -6.84 -5.21 -4.99
C ASP A 111 -6.64 -5.34 -3.48
N PHE A 112 -6.40 -4.22 -2.80
CA PHE A 112 -6.68 -4.09 -1.38
C PHE A 112 -8.13 -3.65 -1.16
N LYS A 113 -9.02 -4.60 -0.85
CA LYS A 113 -10.45 -4.34 -0.60
C LYS A 113 -10.69 -3.39 0.57
N ASP A 114 -11.59 -2.43 0.41
CA ASP A 114 -12.03 -1.50 1.46
C ASP A 114 -12.24 -2.20 2.82
N LEU A 115 -11.51 -1.73 3.83
CA LEU A 115 -11.71 -2.17 5.21
C LEU A 115 -12.94 -1.47 5.84
N PRO A 116 -13.54 -2.06 6.88
CA PRO A 116 -14.56 -1.35 7.65
C PRO A 116 -13.95 -0.10 8.31
N ALA A 117 -14.69 1.02 8.22
CA ALA A 117 -14.29 2.29 8.83
C ALA A 117 -14.17 2.15 10.36
N GLU A 118 -13.05 2.60 10.92
CA GLU A 118 -12.83 2.64 12.37
C GLU A 118 -12.83 4.10 12.86
N PRO A 119 -13.34 4.39 14.07
CA PRO A 119 -13.26 5.73 14.65
C PRO A 119 -11.81 6.11 14.97
N GLU A 120 -11.24 6.96 14.11
CA GLU A 120 -9.98 7.70 14.21
C GLU A 120 -8.68 6.93 14.56
N ASN A 121 -7.82 6.84 13.52
CA ASN A 121 -6.35 6.74 13.55
C ASN A 121 -5.65 5.42 13.88
N ASN A 122 -6.32 4.27 13.79
CA ASN A 122 -5.65 2.98 13.66
C ASN A 122 -5.63 2.49 12.20
N LYS A 123 -4.97 3.26 11.31
CA LYS A 123 -4.76 2.81 9.92
C LYS A 123 -3.94 1.51 9.93
N ARG A 124 -4.46 0.48 9.26
CA ARG A 124 -3.88 -0.87 9.31
C ARG A 124 -2.72 -0.96 8.32
N THR A 125 -1.50 -1.20 8.81
CA THR A 125 -0.30 -1.11 7.97
C THR A 125 -0.02 -2.40 7.24
N VAL A 126 0.10 -2.30 5.92
CA VAL A 126 0.63 -3.37 5.05
C VAL A 126 1.91 -2.86 4.41
N THR A 127 3.01 -3.59 4.60
CA THR A 127 4.27 -3.36 3.88
C THR A 127 4.44 -4.42 2.80
N ILE A 128 4.73 -4.01 1.57
CA ILE A 128 5.20 -4.91 0.50
C ILE A 128 6.66 -4.56 0.23
N GLU A 129 7.56 -5.52 0.39
CA GLU A 129 9.00 -5.29 0.30
C GLU A 129 9.69 -6.34 -0.59
N GLY A 130 10.49 -5.87 -1.54
CA GLY A 130 11.50 -6.70 -2.19
C GLY A 130 12.67 -6.95 -1.24
N VAL A 131 12.86 -8.19 -0.76
CA VAL A 131 13.81 -8.50 0.34
C VAL A 131 15.28 -8.69 -0.07
N GLY A 132 15.61 -8.49 -1.36
CA GLY A 132 16.97 -8.59 -1.91
C GLY A 132 17.63 -7.24 -2.19
N ASP A 133 18.89 -7.28 -2.65
CA ASP A 133 19.62 -6.07 -3.07
C ASP A 133 19.02 -5.43 -4.32
N GLU A 134 18.50 -6.26 -5.22
CA GLU A 134 17.76 -5.84 -6.42
C GLU A 134 16.26 -5.72 -6.11
N PRO A 135 15.58 -4.71 -6.67
CA PRO A 135 14.15 -4.55 -6.47
C PRO A 135 13.35 -5.70 -7.09
N SER A 136 12.23 -6.05 -6.46
CA SER A 136 11.27 -6.98 -7.06
C SER A 136 10.37 -6.26 -8.05
N VAL A 137 10.06 -6.88 -9.19
CA VAL A 137 9.25 -6.26 -10.25
C VAL A 137 7.82 -6.80 -10.18
N ILE A 138 6.84 -5.91 -10.03
CA ILE A 138 5.41 -6.22 -10.17
C ILE A 138 4.98 -5.65 -11.51
N ASN A 139 4.62 -6.54 -12.43
CA ASN A 139 4.30 -6.19 -13.82
C ASN A 139 2.84 -6.56 -14.13
N ALA A 140 1.99 -5.58 -14.38
CA ALA A 140 0.59 -5.82 -14.73
C ALA A 140 0.36 -6.36 -16.14
N ASN A 141 1.41 -6.54 -16.95
CA ASN A 141 1.35 -7.24 -18.23
C ASN A 141 0.37 -6.60 -19.23
N GLY A 142 0.07 -5.32 -19.05
CA GLY A 142 -0.89 -4.57 -19.85
C GLY A 142 -2.33 -5.08 -19.77
N ILE A 143 -2.68 -5.90 -18.78
CA ILE A 143 -4.05 -6.43 -18.63
C ILE A 143 -4.94 -5.47 -17.85
N ASP A 144 -4.36 -4.72 -16.92
CA ASP A 144 -5.02 -3.73 -16.08
C ASP A 144 -3.97 -2.78 -15.46
N ARG A 145 -4.38 -1.99 -14.48
CA ARG A 145 -3.52 -1.29 -13.51
C ARG A 145 -2.64 -2.29 -12.73
N VAL A 146 -1.71 -1.83 -11.89
CA VAL A 146 -0.85 -2.74 -11.09
C VAL A 146 -1.43 -2.98 -9.70
N LEU A 147 -1.88 -1.92 -9.02
CA LEU A 147 -2.32 -2.00 -7.63
C LEU A 147 -3.45 -1.00 -7.32
N GLU A 148 -4.57 -1.49 -6.82
CA GLU A 148 -5.67 -0.70 -6.25
C GLU A 148 -5.65 -0.73 -4.73
N ILE A 149 -5.64 0.46 -4.13
CA ILE A 149 -5.61 0.62 -2.68
C ILE A 149 -6.95 1.17 -2.21
N GLY A 150 -7.77 0.30 -1.63
CA GLY A 150 -9.00 0.66 -0.94
C GLY A 150 -8.77 1.47 0.35
N LYS A 151 -9.86 1.77 1.04
CA LYS A 151 -9.91 2.67 2.20
C LYS A 151 -9.29 2.07 3.47
N TYR A 152 -8.83 2.95 4.35
CA TYR A 152 -8.33 2.67 5.71
C TYR A 152 -7.06 1.81 5.83
N TYR A 153 -6.39 1.53 4.71
CA TYR A 153 -5.03 1.00 4.72
C TYR A 153 -3.98 2.08 4.93
N ASN A 154 -2.86 1.70 5.54
CA ASN A 154 -1.58 2.39 5.39
C ASN A 154 -0.61 1.49 4.62
N ILE A 155 -0.50 1.71 3.31
CA ILE A 155 0.35 0.92 2.42
C ILE A 155 1.76 1.52 2.39
N ILE A 156 2.75 0.66 2.58
CA ILE A 156 4.16 1.00 2.42
C ILE A 156 4.76 0.07 1.37
N LEU A 157 5.27 0.63 0.28
CA LEU A 157 5.96 -0.10 -0.79
C LEU A 157 7.46 0.16 -0.69
N LYS A 158 8.26 -0.92 -0.69
CA LYS A 158 9.71 -0.86 -0.51
C LYS A 158 10.48 -1.69 -1.52
N ASN A 159 11.49 -1.10 -2.15
CA ASN A 159 12.41 -1.83 -3.03
C ASN A 159 11.66 -2.60 -4.16
N LEU A 160 10.79 -1.88 -4.88
CA LEU A 160 9.94 -2.43 -5.93
C LEU A 160 10.09 -1.67 -7.24
N VAL A 161 9.82 -2.36 -8.34
CA VAL A 161 9.47 -1.75 -9.63
C VAL A 161 8.00 -2.05 -9.91
N ILE A 162 7.20 -1.01 -10.15
CA ILE A 162 5.77 -1.09 -10.47
C ILE A 162 5.61 -0.69 -11.94
N THR A 163 5.19 -1.63 -12.79
CA THR A 163 5.25 -1.44 -14.24
C THR A 163 4.20 -2.19 -15.04
N GLY A 164 4.10 -1.86 -16.33
CA GLY A 164 3.27 -2.56 -17.29
C GLY A 164 1.77 -2.40 -17.05
N GLY A 165 1.37 -1.43 -16.21
CA GLY A 165 -0.01 -1.05 -16.02
C GLY A 165 -0.60 -0.45 -17.28
N LYS A 166 -1.80 -0.90 -17.70
CA LYS A 166 -2.51 -0.37 -18.86
C LYS A 166 -4.01 -0.29 -18.58
N VAL A 167 -4.49 0.91 -18.28
CA VAL A 167 -5.92 1.18 -18.09
C VAL A 167 -6.50 1.70 -19.40
N VAL A 168 -7.52 1.04 -19.94
CA VAL A 168 -8.22 1.49 -21.15
C VAL A 168 -9.58 2.08 -20.77
N ALA A 169 -9.66 3.40 -20.64
CA ALA A 169 -10.90 4.10 -20.34
C ALA A 169 -11.67 4.39 -21.64
N ASN A 170 -12.83 3.73 -21.81
CA ASN A 170 -13.69 3.87 -22.98
C ASN A 170 -15.02 4.55 -22.61
N TYR A 171 -15.57 5.36 -23.52
CA TYR A 171 -16.96 5.84 -23.52
C TYR A 171 -17.53 6.25 -22.15
N ASN A 172 -17.28 7.49 -21.74
CA ASN A 172 -17.76 8.04 -20.47
C ASN A 172 -17.19 7.37 -19.19
N ALA A 173 -16.15 6.55 -19.29
CA ALA A 173 -15.40 6.08 -18.12
C ALA A 173 -14.31 7.09 -17.72
N ALA A 174 -13.86 7.01 -16.46
CA ALA A 174 -12.62 7.61 -15.98
C ALA A 174 -11.51 6.55 -16.01
N GLY A 175 -10.30 6.94 -16.39
CA GLY A 175 -9.09 6.13 -16.21
C GLY A 175 -8.24 6.76 -15.12
N GLU A 176 -7.94 6.01 -14.07
CA GLU A 176 -7.27 6.53 -12.88
C GLU A 176 -6.14 5.58 -12.47
N GLY A 177 -4.93 6.13 -12.31
CA GLY A 177 -3.81 5.40 -11.75
C GLY A 177 -3.28 4.28 -12.66
N GLY A 178 -2.61 4.59 -13.77
CA GLY A 178 -2.13 3.57 -14.69
C GLY A 178 -1.26 2.51 -14.00
N GLY A 179 -0.41 2.91 -13.05
CA GLY A 179 0.29 2.00 -12.15
C GLY A 179 -0.51 1.74 -10.87
N ILE A 180 -0.78 2.81 -10.10
CA ILE A 180 -1.42 2.71 -8.77
C ILE A 180 -2.59 3.68 -8.69
N LEU A 181 -3.75 3.19 -8.21
CA LEU A 181 -4.86 4.02 -7.73
C LEU A 181 -4.94 3.87 -6.23
N LYS A 182 -5.01 5.00 -5.55
CA LYS A 182 -5.18 5.06 -4.11
C LYS A 182 -6.44 5.87 -3.78
N HIS A 183 -7.45 5.20 -3.24
CA HIS A 183 -8.69 5.83 -2.80
C HIS A 183 -8.49 6.72 -1.57
N GLY A 184 -9.47 7.58 -1.26
CA GLY A 184 -9.49 8.38 -0.04
C GLY A 184 -9.40 7.54 1.25
N ASP A 185 -9.14 8.18 2.38
CA ASP A 185 -9.00 7.56 3.72
C ASP A 185 -7.86 6.54 3.90
N SER A 186 -7.15 6.14 2.85
CA SER A 186 -5.92 5.34 2.93
C SER A 186 -4.65 6.21 2.84
N THR A 187 -3.47 5.64 3.03
CA THR A 187 -2.19 6.31 2.78
C THR A 187 -1.26 5.42 1.97
N LEU A 188 -0.39 6.06 1.18
CA LEU A 188 0.65 5.38 0.42
C LEU A 188 2.03 6.01 0.70
N GLU A 189 2.98 5.19 1.12
CA GLU A 189 4.39 5.53 1.22
C GLU A 189 5.21 4.68 0.25
N LEU A 190 6.05 5.35 -0.55
CA LEU A 190 7.05 4.72 -1.42
C LEU A 190 8.45 4.95 -0.84
N ASP A 191 9.25 3.90 -0.72
CA ASP A 191 10.68 3.99 -0.37
C ASP A 191 11.51 3.08 -1.27
N LYS A 192 12.42 3.66 -2.06
CA LYS A 192 13.18 2.93 -3.11
C LYS A 192 12.26 2.21 -4.10
N VAL A 193 11.22 2.89 -4.57
CA VAL A 193 10.30 2.35 -5.58
C VAL A 193 10.53 3.07 -6.90
N ARG A 194 10.49 2.31 -7.99
CA ARG A 194 10.39 2.88 -9.34
C ARG A 194 9.01 2.58 -9.93
N ILE A 195 8.26 3.61 -10.32
CA ILE A 195 6.97 3.47 -11.01
C ILE A 195 7.17 3.88 -12.46
N THR A 196 7.10 2.91 -13.37
CA THR A 196 7.51 3.13 -14.75
C THR A 196 6.74 2.35 -15.80
N ASP A 197 6.67 2.89 -17.01
CA ASP A 197 6.02 2.25 -18.16
C ASP A 197 4.55 1.85 -17.87
N ASN A 198 3.82 2.73 -17.17
CA ASN A 198 2.39 2.58 -16.94
C ASN A 198 1.59 3.58 -17.80
N GLU A 199 0.46 3.16 -18.33
CA GLU A 199 -0.30 3.91 -19.34
C GLU A 199 -1.80 3.93 -19.02
N ILE A 200 -2.41 5.08 -19.24
CA ILE A 200 -3.87 5.21 -19.36
C ILE A 200 -4.18 5.60 -20.80
N VAL A 201 -4.84 4.70 -21.53
CA VAL A 201 -5.36 4.95 -22.87
C VAL A 201 -6.78 5.49 -22.75
N CYS A 202 -6.99 6.72 -23.22
CA CYS A 202 -8.29 7.36 -23.16
C CYS A 202 -8.97 7.42 -24.54
N ASN A 203 -10.00 6.60 -24.72
CA ASN A 203 -10.81 6.55 -25.94
C ASN A 203 -12.18 7.18 -25.68
N ASN A 204 -12.30 8.49 -25.94
CA ASN A 204 -13.51 9.28 -25.60
C ASN A 204 -13.92 9.12 -24.12
N CYS A 205 -12.93 9.05 -23.22
CA CYS A 205 -13.14 8.98 -21.77
C CYS A 205 -13.45 10.37 -21.18
N ILE A 206 -14.01 10.40 -19.96
CA ILE A 206 -14.29 11.66 -19.23
C ILE A 206 -13.00 12.26 -18.68
N SER A 207 -12.15 11.40 -18.09
CA SER A 207 -10.89 11.77 -17.46
C SER A 207 -9.87 10.64 -17.62
N SER A 208 -8.60 11.02 -17.67
CA SER A 208 -7.46 10.11 -17.63
C SER A 208 -6.38 10.77 -16.80
N SER A 209 -6.15 10.26 -15.61
CA SER A 209 -5.32 10.90 -14.60
C SER A 209 -4.37 9.95 -13.89
N GLY A 210 -3.15 10.41 -13.63
CA GLY A 210 -2.20 9.63 -12.84
C GLY A 210 -1.66 8.43 -13.60
N GLY A 211 -0.94 8.65 -14.70
CA GLY A 211 -0.37 7.53 -15.48
C GLY A 211 0.49 6.61 -14.62
N GLY A 212 1.30 7.16 -13.71
CA GLY A 212 1.99 6.41 -12.68
C GLY A 212 1.11 6.18 -11.44
N ILE A 213 0.70 7.27 -10.79
CA ILE A 213 -0.11 7.24 -9.57
C ILE A 213 -1.29 8.20 -9.69
N ASP A 214 -2.49 7.73 -9.37
CA ASP A 214 -3.62 8.58 -8.97
C ASP A 214 -3.90 8.36 -7.48
N SER A 215 -3.94 9.43 -6.71
CA SER A 215 -4.03 9.37 -5.24
C SER A 215 -4.99 10.41 -4.69
N ALA A 216 -6.03 9.96 -4.01
CA ALA A 216 -6.87 10.77 -3.14
C ALA A 216 -6.39 10.64 -1.68
N GLY A 217 -5.92 11.70 -1.05
CA GLY A 217 -5.37 11.67 0.31
C GLY A 217 -3.86 11.42 0.37
N LYS A 218 -3.28 11.36 1.58
CA LYS A 218 -1.82 11.50 1.82
C LYS A 218 -0.97 10.51 1.01
N LEU A 219 0.02 11.08 0.30
CA LEU A 219 1.02 10.36 -0.49
C LEU A 219 2.43 10.81 -0.08
N THR A 220 3.33 9.86 0.16
CA THR A 220 4.73 10.13 0.52
C THR A 220 5.67 9.35 -0.37
N ILE A 221 6.63 10.02 -1.00
CA ILE A 221 7.54 9.46 -1.98
C ILE A 221 8.98 9.72 -1.53
N LYS A 222 9.73 8.67 -1.18
CA LYS A 222 11.10 8.75 -0.67
C LYS A 222 12.04 7.93 -1.55
N ASN A 223 13.21 8.47 -1.86
CA ASN A 223 14.28 7.73 -2.55
C ASN A 223 13.80 6.99 -3.80
N SER A 224 12.82 7.54 -4.52
CA SER A 224 12.04 6.83 -5.54
C SER A 224 12.12 7.53 -6.89
N GLU A 225 11.72 6.84 -7.94
CA GLU A 225 11.70 7.33 -9.32
C GLU A 225 10.31 7.10 -9.93
N ILE A 226 9.78 8.11 -10.62
CA ILE A 226 8.51 8.00 -11.34
C ILE A 226 8.76 8.49 -12.77
N ASP A 227 8.79 7.57 -13.72
CA ASP A 227 9.29 7.82 -15.07
C ASP A 227 8.59 7.01 -16.16
N HIS A 228 8.51 7.53 -17.40
CA HIS A 228 7.91 6.84 -18.55
C HIS A 228 6.43 6.46 -18.38
N ASN A 229 5.71 7.14 -17.48
CA ASN A 229 4.27 6.95 -17.34
C ASN A 229 3.47 7.89 -18.25
N THR A 230 2.30 7.45 -18.70
CA THR A 230 1.48 8.14 -19.69
C THR A 230 0.02 8.25 -19.27
N ALA A 231 -0.55 9.47 -19.31
CA ALA A 231 -1.98 9.75 -19.15
C ALA A 231 -2.33 11.13 -19.73
N ARG A 232 -3.61 11.48 -19.89
CA ARG A 232 -4.00 12.83 -20.36
C ARG A 232 -3.73 13.95 -19.37
N VAL A 233 -3.80 13.66 -18.08
CA VAL A 233 -3.58 14.62 -16.99
C VAL A 233 -2.71 13.95 -15.93
N GLY A 234 -1.78 14.69 -15.33
CA GLY A 234 -0.95 14.14 -14.24
C GLY A 234 -0.23 12.85 -14.64
N SER A 235 0.41 12.82 -15.81
CA SER A 235 1.02 11.60 -16.38
C SER A 235 1.93 10.84 -15.41
N ALA A 236 2.68 11.56 -14.57
CA ALA A 236 3.41 10.98 -13.46
C ALA A 236 2.50 10.69 -12.25
N ILE A 237 1.95 11.77 -11.69
CA ILE A 237 1.18 11.77 -10.45
C ILE A 237 -0.01 12.70 -10.62
N SER A 238 -1.17 12.19 -10.24
CA SER A 238 -2.36 12.94 -9.91
C SER A 238 -2.63 12.82 -8.43
N HIS A 239 -2.71 13.95 -7.74
CA HIS A 239 -2.96 13.99 -6.29
C HIS A 239 -4.07 14.98 -5.98
N TRP A 240 -5.12 14.52 -5.29
CA TRP A 240 -6.30 15.32 -5.01
C TRP A 240 -6.85 15.01 -3.62
N ASP A 241 -6.51 15.88 -2.68
CA ASP A 241 -7.24 16.14 -1.44
C ASP A 241 -6.62 17.40 -0.82
N TYR A 242 -7.43 18.37 -0.40
CA TYR A 242 -6.93 19.66 0.07
C TYR A 242 -6.31 19.58 1.47
N ASP A 243 -6.76 18.64 2.30
CA ASP A 243 -6.29 18.52 3.68
C ASP A 243 -5.11 17.55 3.81
N ASP A 244 -4.84 16.76 2.77
CA ASP A 244 -3.86 15.68 2.80
C ASP A 244 -2.68 15.95 1.83
N PRO A 245 -1.46 16.15 2.35
CA PRO A 245 -0.31 16.58 1.55
C PRO A 245 0.35 15.46 0.72
N LEU A 246 0.95 15.87 -0.40
CA LEU A 246 1.97 15.13 -1.13
C LEU A 246 3.37 15.52 -0.63
N PHE A 247 4.15 14.54 -0.17
CA PHE A 247 5.56 14.75 0.21
C PHE A 247 6.52 14.01 -0.71
N ILE A 248 7.57 14.70 -1.18
CA ILE A 248 8.59 14.12 -2.06
C ILE A 248 9.98 14.39 -1.48
N TYR A 249 10.78 13.33 -1.26
CA TYR A 249 12.10 13.40 -0.64
C TYR A 249 13.15 12.58 -1.41
N ARG A 250 14.20 13.24 -1.90
CA ARG A 250 15.33 12.56 -2.59
C ARG A 250 14.86 11.64 -3.73
N SER A 251 13.86 12.11 -4.48
CA SER A 251 13.21 11.34 -5.54
C SER A 251 13.32 12.09 -6.85
N SER A 252 13.12 11.38 -7.96
CA SER A 252 13.09 11.98 -9.30
C SER A 252 11.75 11.69 -9.98
N ILE A 253 11.28 12.67 -10.75
CA ILE A 253 10.07 12.57 -11.57
C ILE A 253 10.42 13.16 -12.92
N HIS A 254 10.53 12.31 -13.95
CA HIS A 254 10.98 12.72 -15.28
C HIS A 254 10.44 11.81 -16.38
N SER A 255 10.56 12.23 -17.64
CA SER A 255 10.18 11.39 -18.79
C SER A 255 8.74 10.85 -18.74
N ASN A 256 7.80 11.55 -18.10
CA ASN A 256 6.38 11.17 -18.11
C ASN A 256 5.65 11.99 -19.20
N TYR A 257 4.72 11.37 -19.91
CA TYR A 257 4.15 11.91 -21.15
C TYR A 257 2.65 12.12 -21.05
N MET A 258 2.20 13.24 -21.61
CA MET A 258 0.77 13.43 -21.82
C MET A 258 0.35 12.68 -23.08
N ASP A 259 -0.67 11.83 -23.01
CA ASP A 259 -1.28 11.25 -24.21
C ASP A 259 -2.24 12.27 -24.83
N GLU A 260 -1.79 13.02 -25.84
CA GLU A 260 -2.68 13.94 -26.58
C GLU A 260 -3.67 13.23 -27.52
N GLY A 261 -3.79 11.90 -27.45
CA GLY A 261 -4.62 11.12 -28.35
C GLY A 261 -3.92 10.95 -29.70
N ARG A 262 -3.22 9.82 -29.86
CA ARG A 262 -2.78 9.36 -31.18
C ARG A 262 -3.90 8.66 -31.94
#